data_AF-A0A437KAI8-F1
#
_entry.id   AF-A0A437KAI8-F1
#
_cell.length_a   1.000
_cell.length_b   1.000
_cell.length_c   1.000
_cell.angle_alpha   90.00
_cell.angle_beta   90.00
_cell.angle_gamma   90.00
#
_symmetry.space_group_name_H-M   'P 1'
#
loop_
_entity.id
_entity.type
_entity.pdbx_description
1 polymer ?
#
loop_
_entity_poly.entity_id
_entity_poly.type
_entity_poly.pdbx_seq_one_letter_code
_entity_poly.pdbx_strand_id
1 'polypeptide(L)'
;MLLGCLILESLAYIGLFLFIFAIFYLVFHFIRKLKNRQKRISKLLLLIPLIGGILFFSLGVPYIDSGETQKLNDSLEANTKLQAEVKKLNSKLTELDSTNVELTSKNKDLTADNKELSSKVEDGSSAEKDLNDQKESLEKDKKKLEEKVTDLEKEIKTLKSNISDLEGDLASAKKEAASASANVSSQSSSNQTTASTTSSSSGSEYFANCTELRAVYPNGVDSSHPAYQSKMDRDKDNYACER
;
A
#
# COMPACT_ATOMS: atom_id res chain seq x y z
N MET A 1 -49.13 -45.56 21.85
CA MET A 1 -50.08 -44.61 22.47
C MET A 1 -51.55 -44.96 22.21
N LEU A 2 -51.94 -45.37 20.99
CA LEU A 2 -53.32 -45.77 20.67
C LEU A 2 -53.90 -46.88 21.58
N LEU A 3 -53.10 -47.92 21.89
CA LEU A 3 -53.58 -49.04 22.71
C LEU A 3 -53.91 -48.64 24.16
N GLY A 4 -53.20 -47.66 24.73
CA GLY A 4 -53.47 -47.15 26.08
C GLY A 4 -54.75 -46.31 26.16
N CYS A 5 -55.06 -45.58 25.08
CA CYS A 5 -56.27 -44.76 24.99
C CYS A 5 -57.54 -45.63 24.90
N LEU A 6 -57.50 -46.69 24.09
CA LEU A 6 -58.58 -47.70 23.98
C LEU A 6 -58.87 -48.42 25.29
N ILE A 7 -57.84 -48.71 26.09
CA ILE A 7 -58.01 -49.35 27.41
C ILE A 7 -58.71 -48.39 28.38
N LEU A 8 -58.32 -47.11 28.39
CA LEU A 8 -58.91 -46.10 29.27
C LEU A 8 -60.40 -45.84 28.94
N GLU A 9 -60.75 -45.77 27.66
CA GLU A 9 -62.15 -45.66 27.22
C GLU A 9 -62.98 -46.87 27.65
N SER A 10 -62.42 -48.08 27.52
CA SER A 10 -63.09 -49.32 27.93
C SER A 10 -63.37 -49.34 29.44
N LEU A 11 -62.41 -48.87 30.26
CA LEU A 11 -62.59 -48.76 31.71
C LEU A 11 -63.67 -47.75 32.10
N ALA A 12 -63.77 -46.63 31.38
CA ALA A 12 -64.81 -45.63 31.60
C ALA A 12 -66.23 -46.19 31.35
N TYR A 13 -66.41 -46.96 30.27
CA TYR A 13 -67.69 -47.63 29.99
C TYR A 13 -68.06 -48.68 31.05
N ILE A 14 -67.10 -49.47 31.52
CA ILE A 14 -67.33 -50.45 32.60
C ILE A 14 -67.79 -49.74 33.88
N GLY A 15 -67.19 -48.60 34.23
CA GLY A 15 -67.61 -47.77 35.36
C GLY A 15 -69.03 -47.23 35.20
N LEU A 16 -69.39 -46.73 34.02
CA LEU A 16 -70.74 -46.24 33.69
C LEU A 16 -71.78 -47.36 33.82
N PHE A 17 -71.49 -48.55 33.30
CA PHE A 17 -72.40 -49.70 33.38
C PHE A 17 -72.66 -50.12 34.83
N LEU A 18 -71.64 -50.17 35.69
CA LEU A 18 -71.80 -50.49 37.12
C LEU A 18 -72.63 -49.44 37.86
N PHE A 19 -72.45 -48.16 37.51
CA PHE A 19 -73.23 -47.07 38.08
C PHE A 19 -74.72 -47.16 37.69
N ILE A 20 -75.00 -47.40 36.41
CA ILE A 20 -76.37 -47.60 35.90
C ILE A 20 -77.02 -48.82 36.56
N PHE A 21 -76.29 -49.93 36.72
CA PHE A 21 -76.78 -51.13 37.40
C PHE A 21 -77.16 -50.84 38.87
N ALA A 22 -76.36 -50.04 39.58
CA ALA A 22 -76.67 -49.64 40.95
C ALA A 22 -77.95 -48.79 41.05
N ILE A 23 -78.19 -47.89 40.07
CA ILE A 23 -79.43 -47.10 39.98
C ILE A 23 -80.63 -48.01 39.72
N PHE A 24 -80.55 -48.93 38.75
CA PHE A 24 -81.63 -49.88 38.47
C PHE A 24 -81.96 -50.76 39.68
N TYR A 25 -80.93 -51.23 40.40
CA TYR A 25 -81.13 -52.01 41.62
C TYR A 25 -81.85 -51.20 42.70
N LEU A 26 -81.53 -49.91 42.86
CA LEU A 26 -82.23 -49.00 43.78
C LEU A 26 -83.70 -48.82 43.41
N VAL A 27 -84.01 -48.60 42.12
CA VAL A 27 -85.38 -48.45 41.62
C VAL A 27 -86.18 -49.73 41.83
N PHE A 28 -85.62 -50.89 41.46
CA PHE A 28 -86.25 -52.18 41.67
C PHE A 28 -86.53 -52.46 43.15
N HIS A 29 -85.56 -52.17 44.02
CA HIS A 29 -85.75 -52.29 45.46
C HIS A 29 -86.82 -51.33 45.98
N PHE A 30 -86.84 -50.08 45.53
CA PHE A 30 -87.85 -49.10 45.93
C PHE A 30 -89.26 -49.56 45.56
N ILE A 31 -89.44 -50.08 44.35
CA ILE A 31 -90.70 -50.70 43.88
C ILE A 31 -91.07 -51.90 44.77
N ARG A 32 -90.10 -52.77 45.08
CA ARG A 32 -90.33 -53.95 45.95
C ARG A 32 -90.61 -53.57 47.42
N LYS A 33 -90.02 -52.48 47.93
CA LYS A 33 -90.27 -51.91 49.26
C LYS A 33 -91.67 -51.32 49.38
N LEU A 34 -92.20 -50.73 48.31
CA LEU A 34 -93.59 -50.29 48.23
C LEU A 34 -94.58 -51.48 48.22
N LYS A 35 -94.17 -52.62 47.66
CA LYS A 35 -95.02 -53.82 47.55
C LYS A 35 -95.07 -54.68 48.84
N ASN A 36 -93.95 -54.93 49.52
CA ASN A 36 -93.89 -55.76 50.73
C ASN A 36 -93.14 -55.06 51.89
N ARG A 37 -93.86 -54.75 52.98
CA ARG A 37 -93.38 -53.98 54.15
C ARG A 37 -92.54 -54.76 55.19
N GLN A 38 -91.61 -55.62 54.79
CA GLN A 38 -90.66 -56.17 55.78
C GLN A 38 -89.43 -56.79 55.11
N LYS A 39 -88.27 -56.10 55.21
CA LYS A 39 -86.91 -56.63 55.35
C LYS A 39 -85.90 -55.46 55.33
N ARG A 40 -85.05 -55.35 56.36
CA ARG A 40 -83.92 -54.40 56.40
C ARG A 40 -82.76 -55.02 55.63
N ILE A 41 -82.18 -54.28 54.69
CA ILE A 41 -81.02 -54.72 53.88
C ILE A 41 -79.75 -54.10 54.45
N SER A 42 -78.61 -54.78 54.30
CA SER A 42 -77.29 -54.30 54.71
C SER A 42 -76.83 -53.12 53.84
N LYS A 43 -76.51 -51.99 54.47
CA LYS A 43 -76.04 -50.76 53.80
C LYS A 43 -74.70 -50.95 53.08
N LEU A 44 -73.95 -52.00 53.41
CA LEU A 44 -72.62 -52.30 52.87
C LEU A 44 -72.64 -52.76 51.39
N LEU A 45 -73.67 -53.51 50.97
CA LEU A 45 -73.75 -54.09 49.62
C LEU A 45 -73.97 -53.03 48.53
N LEU A 46 -74.52 -51.87 48.90
CA LEU A 46 -74.83 -50.77 47.99
C LEU A 46 -73.71 -49.72 47.92
N LEU A 47 -72.98 -49.55 49.02
CA LEU A 47 -71.97 -48.51 49.14
C LEU A 47 -70.69 -48.84 48.35
N ILE A 48 -70.32 -50.13 48.28
CA ILE A 48 -69.12 -50.60 47.56
C ILE A 48 -69.19 -50.31 46.04
N PRO A 49 -70.26 -50.69 45.30
CA PRO A 49 -70.32 -50.41 43.86
C PRO A 49 -70.52 -48.92 43.54
N LEU A 50 -71.17 -48.15 44.43
CA LEU A 50 -71.39 -46.72 44.23
C LEU A 50 -70.10 -45.92 44.41
N ILE A 51 -69.33 -46.19 45.47
CA ILE A 51 -68.01 -45.57 45.67
C ILE A 51 -67.06 -46.03 44.57
N GLY A 52 -67.05 -47.32 44.23
CA GLY A 52 -66.23 -47.86 43.15
C GLY A 52 -66.53 -47.20 41.81
N GLY A 53 -67.81 -47.04 41.46
CA GLY A 53 -68.23 -46.38 40.22
C GLY A 53 -67.83 -44.92 40.15
N ILE A 54 -67.98 -44.15 41.24
CA ILE A 54 -67.57 -42.74 41.29
C ILE A 54 -66.05 -42.61 41.21
N LEU A 55 -65.30 -43.49 41.88
CA LEU A 55 -63.84 -43.45 41.87
C LEU A 55 -63.29 -43.77 40.48
N PHE A 56 -63.82 -44.81 39.83
CA PHE A 56 -63.45 -45.16 38.45
C PHE A 56 -63.91 -44.13 37.42
N PHE A 57 -65.07 -43.50 37.61
CA PHE A 57 -65.52 -42.40 36.75
C PHE A 57 -64.62 -41.18 36.90
N SER A 58 -64.21 -40.82 38.13
CA SER A 58 -63.34 -39.68 38.38
C SER A 58 -61.93 -39.85 37.80
N LEU A 59 -61.40 -41.07 37.78
CA LEU A 59 -60.11 -41.42 37.16
C LEU A 59 -60.21 -41.63 35.64
N GLY A 60 -61.40 -41.93 35.13
CA GLY A 60 -61.66 -42.28 33.73
C GLY A 60 -62.15 -41.12 32.86
N VAL A 61 -62.44 -39.95 33.42
CA VAL A 61 -62.69 -38.75 32.62
C VAL A 61 -61.36 -38.31 32.02
N PRO A 62 -61.16 -38.40 30.69
CA PRO A 62 -60.02 -37.74 30.07
C PRO A 62 -60.14 -36.25 30.39
N TYR A 63 -59.07 -35.66 30.93
CA TYR A 63 -58.94 -34.21 31.03
C TYR A 63 -58.90 -33.65 29.60
N ILE A 64 -60.07 -33.45 28.99
CA ILE A 64 -60.22 -32.82 27.68
C ILE A 64 -60.16 -31.31 27.93
N ASP A 65 -58.96 -30.78 28.09
CA ASP A 65 -58.67 -29.38 27.83
C ASP A 65 -57.69 -29.28 26.65
N SER A 66 -58.22 -29.53 25.46
CA SER A 66 -57.47 -29.39 24.20
C SER A 66 -57.14 -27.92 23.88
N GLY A 67 -57.80 -26.96 24.54
CA GLY A 67 -57.59 -25.53 24.29
C GLY A 67 -56.31 -24.99 24.92
N GLU A 68 -56.00 -25.40 26.15
CA GLU A 68 -54.75 -25.00 26.83
C GLU A 68 -53.50 -25.66 26.22
N THR A 69 -53.61 -26.93 25.82
CA THR A 69 -52.50 -27.67 25.18
C THR A 69 -52.14 -27.14 23.79
N GLN A 70 -53.12 -26.69 23.00
CA GLN A 70 -52.87 -26.06 21.70
C GLN A 70 -52.17 -24.70 21.86
N LYS A 71 -52.66 -23.84 22.78
CA LYS A 71 -52.02 -22.54 23.08
C LYS A 71 -50.58 -22.69 23.55
N LEU A 72 -50.30 -23.74 24.34
CA LEU A 72 -48.95 -24.04 24.79
C LEU A 72 -48.02 -24.40 23.63
N ASN A 73 -48.49 -25.24 22.69
CA ASN A 73 -47.73 -25.59 21.49
C ASN A 73 -47.49 -24.39 20.56
N ASP A 74 -48.51 -23.56 20.31
CA ASP A 74 -48.37 -22.35 19.50
C ASP A 74 -47.36 -21.37 20.13
N SER A 75 -47.38 -21.22 21.46
CA SER A 75 -46.43 -20.40 22.20
C SER A 75 -45.01 -20.98 22.21
N LEU A 76 -44.87 -22.31 22.19
CA LEU A 76 -43.58 -22.98 22.07
C LEU A 76 -42.99 -22.74 20.69
N GLU A 77 -43.79 -22.90 19.63
CA GLU A 77 -43.37 -22.63 18.26
C GLU A 77 -42.94 -21.16 18.10
N ALA A 78 -43.73 -20.21 18.61
CA ALA A 78 -43.37 -18.80 18.61
C ALA A 78 -42.04 -18.52 19.33
N ASN A 79 -41.78 -19.17 20.48
CA ASN A 79 -40.51 -19.04 21.18
C ASN A 79 -39.33 -19.61 20.38
N THR A 80 -39.49 -20.75 19.70
CA THR A 80 -38.42 -21.30 18.86
C THR A 80 -38.09 -20.38 17.69
N LYS A 81 -39.11 -19.76 17.08
CA LYS A 81 -38.93 -18.79 16.01
C LYS A 81 -38.22 -17.53 16.52
N LEU A 82 -38.64 -17.00 17.66
CA LEU A 82 -37.97 -15.86 18.31
C LEU A 82 -36.51 -16.18 18.63
N GLN A 83 -36.20 -17.39 19.14
CA GLN A 83 -34.82 -17.82 19.37
C GLN A 83 -34.00 -17.88 18.08
N ALA A 84 -34.59 -18.32 16.97
CA ALA A 84 -33.92 -18.32 15.66
C ALA A 84 -33.64 -16.89 15.16
N GLU A 85 -34.59 -15.97 15.32
CA GLU A 85 -34.40 -14.56 14.98
C GLU A 85 -33.32 -13.91 15.85
N VAL A 86 -33.32 -14.15 17.17
CA VAL A 86 -32.27 -13.64 18.08
C VAL A 86 -30.89 -14.14 17.66
N LYS A 87 -30.75 -15.43 17.30
CA LYS A 87 -29.48 -15.97 16.79
C LYS A 87 -29.04 -15.28 15.50
N LYS A 88 -29.97 -15.04 14.57
CA LYS A 88 -29.69 -14.34 13.30
C LYS A 88 -29.34 -12.87 13.51
N LEU A 89 -29.98 -12.19 14.46
CA LEU A 89 -29.64 -10.81 14.80
C LEU A 89 -28.26 -10.74 15.44
N ASN A 90 -27.93 -11.66 16.35
CA ASN A 90 -26.61 -11.72 16.97
C ASN A 90 -25.51 -11.99 15.93
N SER A 91 -25.72 -12.90 14.97
CA SER A 91 -24.73 -13.14 13.92
C SER A 91 -24.50 -11.89 13.05
N LYS A 92 -25.58 -11.17 12.71
CA LYS A 92 -25.47 -9.89 11.99
C LYS A 92 -24.75 -8.81 12.80
N LEU A 93 -24.99 -8.77 14.12
CA LEU A 93 -24.30 -7.85 15.01
C LEU A 93 -22.78 -8.10 14.99
N THR A 94 -22.37 -9.37 15.11
CA THR A 94 -20.94 -9.74 15.06
C THR A 94 -20.29 -9.45 13.71
N GLU A 95 -21.02 -9.63 12.61
CA GLU A 95 -20.55 -9.30 11.26
C GLU A 95 -20.37 -7.79 11.09
N LEU A 96 -21.34 -7.00 11.55
CA LEU A 96 -21.27 -5.55 11.51
C LEU A 96 -20.13 -5.00 12.37
N ASP A 97 -19.89 -5.57 13.55
CA ASP A 97 -18.75 -5.24 14.41
C ASP A 97 -17.42 -5.54 13.70
N SER A 98 -17.30 -6.70 13.06
CA SER A 98 -16.10 -7.05 12.30
C SER A 98 -15.84 -6.09 11.14
N THR A 99 -16.90 -5.69 10.43
CA THR A 99 -16.83 -4.72 9.33
C THR A 99 -16.43 -3.34 9.84
N ASN A 100 -16.95 -2.90 10.98
CA ASN A 100 -16.56 -1.62 11.60
C ASN A 100 -15.08 -1.61 12.02
N VAL A 101 -14.56 -2.72 12.55
CA VAL A 101 -13.13 -2.86 12.86
C VAL A 101 -12.28 -2.74 11.60
N GLU A 102 -12.67 -3.43 10.52
CA GLU A 102 -11.95 -3.38 9.24
C GLU A 102 -11.97 -1.98 8.63
N LEU A 103 -13.13 -1.31 8.61
CA LEU A 103 -13.27 0.07 8.12
C LEU A 103 -12.45 1.05 8.96
N THR A 104 -12.37 0.85 10.28
CA THR A 104 -11.54 1.67 11.16
C THR A 104 -10.06 1.51 10.83
N SER A 105 -9.60 0.28 10.57
CA SER A 105 -8.23 0.03 10.13
C SER A 105 -7.95 0.71 8.79
N LYS A 106 -8.82 0.51 7.79
CA LYS A 106 -8.67 1.13 6.45
C LYS A 106 -8.63 2.66 6.52
N ASN A 107 -9.46 3.28 7.36
CA ASN A 107 -9.44 4.73 7.55
C ASN A 107 -8.12 5.21 8.18
N LYS A 108 -7.55 4.45 9.12
CA LYS A 108 -6.25 4.75 9.70
C LYS A 108 -5.13 4.66 8.65
N ASP A 109 -5.15 3.61 7.84
CA ASP A 109 -4.15 3.40 6.78
C ASP A 109 -4.24 4.51 5.72
N LEU A 110 -5.45 4.83 5.24
CA LEU A 110 -5.67 5.95 4.31
C LEU A 110 -5.24 7.30 4.89
N THR A 111 -5.37 7.51 6.20
CA THR A 111 -4.90 8.73 6.86
C THR A 111 -3.37 8.80 6.87
N ALA A 112 -2.70 7.67 7.09
CA ALA A 112 -1.24 7.59 7.03
C ALA A 112 -0.72 7.84 5.61
N ASP A 113 -1.34 7.20 4.61
CA ASP A 113 -0.99 7.37 3.20
C ASP A 113 -1.19 8.82 2.74
N ASN A 114 -2.29 9.47 3.12
CA ASN A 114 -2.53 10.88 2.81
C ASN A 114 -1.46 11.80 3.43
N LYS A 115 -1.00 11.50 4.66
CA LYS A 115 0.07 12.25 5.31
C LYS A 115 1.39 12.09 4.57
N GLU A 116 1.74 10.85 4.19
CA GLU A 116 2.95 10.58 3.42
C GLU A 116 2.93 11.26 2.04
N LEU A 117 1.78 11.20 1.36
CA LEU A 117 1.62 11.85 0.06
C LEU A 117 1.75 13.37 0.18
N SER A 118 1.21 13.96 1.24
CA SER A 118 1.39 15.39 1.55
C SER A 118 2.86 15.76 1.71
N SER A 119 3.64 14.98 2.47
CA SER A 119 5.07 15.24 2.62
C SER A 119 5.84 15.12 1.30
N LYS A 120 5.50 14.14 0.44
CA LYS A 120 6.13 13.99 -0.88
C LYS A 120 5.83 15.15 -1.82
N VAL A 121 4.64 15.74 -1.72
CA VAL A 121 4.27 16.94 -2.49
C VAL A 121 5.08 18.15 -2.02
N GLU A 122 5.28 18.33 -0.72
CA GLU A 122 6.12 19.41 -0.17
C GLU A 122 7.59 19.25 -0.58
N ASP A 123 8.15 18.04 -0.43
CA ASP A 123 9.51 17.72 -0.84
C ASP A 123 9.70 17.97 -2.35
N GLY A 124 8.76 17.49 -3.18
CA GLY A 124 8.77 17.71 -4.62
C GLY A 124 8.72 19.19 -4.99
N SER A 125 7.90 19.98 -4.30
CA SER A 125 7.82 21.44 -4.52
C SER A 125 9.13 22.15 -4.17
N SER A 126 9.79 21.73 -3.09
CA SER A 126 11.10 22.28 -2.71
C SER A 126 12.18 21.96 -3.76
N ALA A 127 12.22 20.71 -4.25
CA ALA A 127 13.16 20.28 -5.28
C ALA A 127 12.94 21.02 -6.62
N GLU A 128 11.68 21.29 -6.98
CA GLU A 128 11.33 22.06 -8.18
C GLU A 128 11.84 23.50 -8.10
N LYS A 129 11.71 24.13 -6.92
CA LYS A 129 12.26 25.47 -6.67
C LYS A 129 13.78 25.47 -6.81
N ASP A 130 14.47 24.51 -6.20
CA ASP A 130 15.94 24.42 -6.26
C ASP A 130 16.45 24.18 -7.69
N LEU A 131 15.72 23.39 -8.48
CA LEU A 131 16.02 23.21 -9.91
C LEU A 131 15.82 24.49 -10.72
N ASN A 132 14.78 25.27 -10.43
CA ASN A 132 14.56 26.55 -11.09
C ASN A 132 15.65 27.57 -10.75
N ASP A 133 16.05 27.66 -9.48
CA ASP A 133 17.13 28.54 -9.02
C ASP A 133 18.47 28.17 -9.70
N GLN A 134 18.77 26.87 -9.83
CA GLN A 134 19.94 26.39 -10.57
C GLN A 134 19.88 26.74 -12.06
N LYS A 135 18.71 26.59 -12.69
CA LYS A 135 18.51 26.93 -14.10
C LYS A 135 18.77 28.43 -14.35
N GLU A 136 18.27 29.30 -13.47
CA GLU A 136 18.53 30.74 -13.57
C GLU A 136 20.01 31.09 -13.42
N SER A 137 20.73 30.40 -12.52
CA SER A 137 22.18 30.57 -12.38
C SER A 137 22.93 30.14 -13.64
N LEU A 138 22.61 28.97 -14.19
CA LEU A 138 23.21 28.47 -15.42
C LEU A 138 22.94 29.39 -16.63
N GLU A 139 21.74 29.96 -16.71
CA GLU A 139 21.38 30.93 -17.77
C GLU A 139 22.26 32.19 -17.68
N LYS A 140 22.51 32.70 -16.46
CA LYS A 140 23.41 33.85 -16.23
C LYS A 140 24.85 33.52 -16.62
N ASP A 141 25.34 32.34 -16.22
CA ASP A 141 26.71 31.90 -16.55
C ASP A 141 26.89 31.71 -18.06
N LYS A 142 25.89 31.13 -18.74
CA LYS A 142 25.86 31.00 -20.20
C LYS A 142 25.99 32.36 -20.88
N LYS A 143 25.19 33.34 -20.48
CA LYS A 143 25.24 34.69 -21.05
C LYS A 143 26.61 35.35 -20.84
N LYS A 144 27.18 35.21 -19.64
CA LYS A 144 28.51 35.74 -19.32
C LYS A 144 29.61 35.07 -20.15
N LEU A 145 29.47 33.78 -20.44
CA LEU A 145 30.41 33.06 -21.30
C LEU A 145 30.27 33.48 -22.77
N GLU A 146 29.04 33.67 -23.26
CA GLU A 146 28.77 34.21 -24.60
C GLU A 146 29.41 35.60 -24.78
N GLU A 147 29.24 36.51 -23.81
CA GLU A 147 29.89 37.83 -23.83
C GLU A 147 31.42 37.71 -23.95
N LYS A 148 32.06 36.86 -23.13
CA LYS A 148 33.50 36.61 -23.21
C LYS A 148 33.94 36.06 -24.57
N VAL A 149 33.16 35.16 -25.17
CA VAL A 149 33.46 34.62 -26.50
C VAL A 149 33.45 35.76 -27.52
N THR A 150 32.46 36.64 -27.50
CA THR A 150 32.39 37.78 -28.45
C THR A 150 33.54 38.76 -28.28
N ASP A 151 34.01 38.99 -27.05
CA ASP A 151 35.14 39.89 -26.80
C ASP A 151 36.46 39.28 -27.26
N LEU A 152 36.69 37.98 -27.00
CA LEU A 152 37.85 37.27 -27.52
C LEU A 152 37.87 37.23 -29.06
N GLU A 153 36.72 37.10 -29.71
CA GLU A 153 36.62 37.17 -31.18
C GLU A 153 37.05 38.54 -31.73
N LYS A 154 36.66 39.64 -31.06
CA LYS A 154 37.11 41.00 -31.42
C LYS A 154 38.61 41.17 -31.22
N GLU A 155 39.16 40.63 -30.14
CA GLU A 155 40.58 40.70 -29.83
C GLU A 155 41.40 39.94 -30.87
N ILE A 156 40.98 38.72 -31.24
CA ILE A 156 41.57 37.93 -32.33
C ILE A 156 41.56 38.72 -33.65
N LYS A 157 40.45 39.37 -33.98
CA LYS A 157 40.35 40.18 -35.22
C LYS A 157 41.33 41.36 -35.22
N THR A 158 41.50 42.01 -34.07
CA THR A 158 42.42 43.15 -33.89
C THR A 158 43.87 42.69 -34.00
N LEU A 159 44.24 41.62 -33.29
CA LEU A 159 45.58 41.02 -33.36
C LEU A 159 45.92 40.59 -34.80
N LYS A 160 44.96 40.04 -35.53
CA LYS A 160 45.15 39.66 -36.94
C LYS A 160 45.42 40.86 -37.85
N SER A 161 44.74 41.99 -37.63
CA SER A 161 45.02 43.23 -38.37
C SER A 161 46.45 43.72 -38.07
N ASN A 162 46.82 43.78 -36.79
CA ASN A 162 48.15 44.23 -36.38
C ASN A 162 49.27 43.35 -36.96
N ILE A 163 49.07 42.03 -37.02
CA ILE A 163 50.01 41.10 -37.66
C ILE A 163 50.16 41.45 -39.15
N SER A 164 49.06 41.68 -39.86
CA SER A 164 49.10 42.05 -41.29
C SER A 164 49.84 43.38 -41.52
N ASP A 165 49.62 44.37 -40.65
CA ASP A 165 50.28 45.67 -40.75
C ASP A 165 51.80 45.52 -40.51
N LEU A 166 52.19 44.79 -39.46
CA LEU A 166 53.60 44.51 -39.15
C LEU A 166 54.30 43.71 -40.25
N GLU A 167 53.61 42.76 -40.90
CA GLU A 167 54.14 42.04 -42.07
C GLU A 167 54.40 42.98 -43.25
N GLY A 168 53.51 43.94 -43.48
CA GLY A 168 53.66 44.98 -44.50
C GLY A 168 54.84 45.92 -44.21
N ASP A 169 54.98 46.35 -42.96
CA ASP A 169 56.10 47.18 -42.51
C ASP A 169 57.44 46.43 -42.64
N LEU A 170 57.48 45.15 -42.26
CA LEU A 170 58.66 44.31 -42.38
C LEU A 170 59.08 44.11 -43.85
N ALA A 171 58.11 43.90 -44.75
CA ALA A 171 58.37 43.81 -46.19
C ALA A 171 58.94 45.13 -46.76
N SER A 172 58.42 46.26 -46.29
CA SER A 172 58.87 47.60 -46.71
C SER A 172 60.27 47.91 -46.18
N ALA A 173 60.53 47.67 -44.90
CA ALA A 173 61.85 47.83 -44.29
C ALA A 173 62.90 46.91 -44.93
N LYS A 174 62.54 45.67 -45.31
CA LYS A 174 63.43 44.76 -46.05
C LYS A 174 63.77 45.29 -47.45
N LYS A 175 62.83 45.94 -48.12
CA LYS A 175 63.07 46.63 -49.40
C LYS A 175 64.00 47.83 -49.22
N GLU A 176 63.80 48.63 -48.19
CA GLU A 176 64.66 49.78 -47.89
C GLU A 176 66.08 49.35 -47.49
N ALA A 177 66.22 48.29 -46.69
CA ALA A 177 67.51 47.70 -46.34
C ALA A 177 68.25 47.12 -47.56
N ALA A 178 67.53 46.50 -48.51
CA ALA A 178 68.10 46.04 -49.78
C ALA A 178 68.56 47.22 -50.67
N SER A 179 67.82 48.33 -50.67
CA SER A 179 68.21 49.55 -51.39
C SER A 179 69.37 50.30 -50.72
N ALA A 180 69.45 50.27 -49.39
CA ALA A 180 70.59 50.81 -48.64
C ALA A 180 71.86 49.94 -48.80
N SER A 181 71.72 48.62 -48.90
CA SER A 181 72.82 47.70 -49.20
C SER A 181 73.36 47.84 -50.64
N ALA A 182 72.57 48.37 -51.58
CA ALA A 182 73.06 48.73 -52.92
C ALA A 182 73.88 50.04 -52.95
N ASN A 183 73.81 50.85 -51.89
CA ASN A 183 74.52 52.13 -51.77
C ASN A 183 75.78 52.05 -50.87
N VAL A 184 76.06 50.88 -50.29
CA VAL A 184 77.28 50.59 -49.50
C VAL A 184 78.07 49.47 -50.21
N SER A 185 78.38 49.70 -51.49
CA SER A 185 79.43 48.98 -52.22
C SER A 185 80.52 49.97 -52.64
N SER A 186 81.09 50.62 -51.64
CA SER A 186 82.41 51.23 -51.69
C SER A 186 82.91 51.30 -50.25
N GLN A 187 84.03 50.62 -50.03
CA GLN A 187 84.83 50.59 -48.80
C GLN A 187 84.67 49.38 -47.86
N SER A 188 85.46 48.37 -48.20
CA SER A 188 86.42 47.68 -47.33
C SER A 188 86.01 46.41 -46.57
N SER A 189 86.60 45.34 -47.11
CA SER A 189 87.02 44.03 -46.63
C SER A 189 87.48 43.83 -45.17
N SER A 190 87.38 42.55 -44.80
CA SER A 190 88.03 41.80 -43.69
C SER A 190 87.42 42.05 -42.30
N ASN A 191 87.02 41.04 -41.50
CA ASN A 191 87.63 39.74 -41.29
C ASN A 191 86.63 38.70 -40.74
N GLN A 192 86.97 37.43 -40.97
CA GLN A 192 86.49 36.12 -40.44
C GLN A 192 85.73 36.15 -39.08
N THR A 193 84.73 35.29 -38.81
CA THR A 193 84.93 33.84 -38.57
C THR A 193 83.60 33.05 -38.59
N THR A 194 83.75 31.80 -39.00
CA THR A 194 82.85 30.71 -39.33
C THR A 194 82.01 30.13 -38.18
N ALA A 195 80.71 29.93 -38.48
CA ALA A 195 79.81 28.81 -38.19
C ALA A 195 80.02 27.86 -36.98
N SER A 196 78.92 27.64 -36.24
CA SER A 196 78.26 26.32 -35.99
C SER A 196 77.02 26.57 -35.09
N THR A 197 75.81 26.67 -35.63
CA THR A 197 74.81 25.58 -35.72
C THR A 197 74.73 24.70 -34.47
N THR A 198 73.69 24.86 -33.65
CA THR A 198 72.82 23.75 -33.23
C THR A 198 71.46 24.32 -32.82
N SER A 199 70.49 24.05 -33.67
CA SER A 199 69.05 24.17 -33.50
C SER A 199 68.56 23.32 -32.31
N SER A 200 68.16 23.95 -31.21
CA SER A 200 67.29 23.35 -30.21
C SER A 200 65.84 23.69 -30.57
N SER A 201 65.21 22.78 -31.32
CA SER A 201 63.79 22.81 -31.62
C SER A 201 62.98 22.86 -30.33
N SER A 202 62.44 24.04 -30.00
CA SER A 202 61.39 24.24 -29.01
C SER A 202 60.05 23.71 -29.54
N GLY A 203 60.02 22.43 -29.92
CA GLY A 203 58.83 21.73 -30.38
C GLY A 203 58.03 21.27 -29.17
N SER A 204 56.80 21.76 -29.03
CA SER A 204 55.82 21.12 -28.16
C SER A 204 55.62 19.68 -28.61
N GLU A 205 55.88 18.71 -27.76
CA GLU A 205 55.60 17.31 -28.03
C GLU A 205 54.18 16.99 -27.55
N TYR A 206 53.33 16.47 -28.42
CA TYR A 206 51.93 16.18 -28.09
C TYR A 206 51.69 14.68 -28.09
N PHE A 207 51.16 14.17 -26.98
CA PHE A 207 50.78 12.77 -26.78
C PHE A 207 49.27 12.68 -26.59
N ALA A 208 48.62 11.65 -27.17
CA ALA A 208 47.16 11.56 -27.11
C ALA A 208 46.63 11.15 -25.72
N ASN A 209 47.45 10.42 -24.94
CA ASN A 209 47.10 9.92 -23.62
C ASN A 209 48.35 9.59 -22.79
N CYS A 210 48.15 9.30 -21.50
CA CYS A 210 49.24 8.97 -20.59
C CYS A 210 49.95 7.64 -20.92
N THR A 211 49.33 6.73 -21.68
CA THR A 211 49.96 5.48 -22.09
C THR A 211 51.07 5.74 -23.11
N GLU A 212 50.82 6.61 -24.09
CA GLU A 212 51.82 7.02 -25.07
C GLU A 212 52.93 7.86 -24.44
N LEU A 213 52.57 8.81 -23.58
CA LEU A 213 53.55 9.64 -22.88
C LEU A 213 54.48 8.78 -22.01
N ARG A 214 53.94 7.81 -21.25
CA ARG A 214 54.75 6.94 -20.38
C ARG A 214 55.63 5.95 -21.14
N ALA A 215 55.36 5.69 -22.42
CA ALA A 215 56.26 4.90 -23.24
C ALA A 215 57.61 5.61 -23.47
N VAL A 216 57.60 6.94 -23.46
CA VAL A 216 58.79 7.80 -23.64
C VAL A 216 59.29 8.34 -22.29
N TYR A 217 58.37 8.69 -21.38
CA TYR A 217 58.63 9.25 -20.05
C TYR A 217 57.97 8.38 -18.95
N PRO A 218 58.61 7.27 -18.52
CA PRO A 218 57.98 6.27 -17.65
C PRO A 218 57.52 6.75 -16.27
N ASN A 219 58.04 7.88 -15.82
CA ASN A 219 57.72 8.48 -14.53
C ASN A 219 56.72 9.64 -14.64
N GLY A 220 56.33 10.07 -15.85
CA GLY A 220 55.58 11.31 -16.08
C GLY A 220 56.49 12.50 -16.40
N VAL A 221 55.90 13.69 -16.54
CA VAL A 221 56.61 14.93 -16.88
C VAL A 221 56.10 16.10 -16.02
N ASP A 222 56.97 17.00 -15.62
CA ASP A 222 56.60 18.20 -14.87
C ASP A 222 56.08 19.32 -15.79
N SER A 223 55.46 20.35 -15.20
CA SER A 223 54.88 21.50 -15.92
C SER A 223 55.81 22.30 -16.83
N SER A 224 57.14 22.20 -16.67
CA SER A 224 58.11 22.88 -17.55
C SER A 224 58.49 22.06 -18.77
N HIS A 225 58.11 20.78 -18.82
CA HIS A 225 58.45 19.88 -19.91
C HIS A 225 57.62 20.17 -21.18
N PRO A 226 58.21 20.16 -22.40
CA PRO A 226 57.49 20.41 -23.66
C PRO A 226 56.33 19.46 -23.96
N ALA A 227 56.31 18.30 -23.29
CA ALA A 227 55.27 17.28 -23.38
C ALA A 227 54.13 17.44 -22.36
N TYR A 228 54.21 18.44 -21.47
CA TYR A 228 53.24 18.65 -20.42
C TYR A 228 51.88 19.07 -20.98
N GLN A 229 50.83 18.41 -20.52
CA GLN A 229 49.45 18.75 -20.84
C GLN A 229 48.62 18.76 -19.56
N SER A 230 48.01 19.91 -19.25
CA SER A 230 47.16 20.07 -18.05
C SER A 230 45.96 19.12 -18.00
N LYS A 231 45.49 18.61 -19.14
CA LYS A 231 44.43 17.58 -19.20
C LYS A 231 44.87 16.22 -18.64
N MET A 232 46.17 15.96 -18.60
CA MET A 232 46.79 14.69 -18.20
C MET A 232 47.33 14.73 -16.75
N ASP A 233 47.29 15.90 -16.12
CA ASP A 233 47.52 16.12 -14.69
C ASP A 233 46.19 15.96 -13.95
N ARG A 234 46.01 14.81 -13.29
CA ARG A 234 44.72 14.37 -12.72
C ARG A 234 44.41 15.10 -11.42
N ASP A 235 45.43 15.33 -10.59
CA ASP A 235 45.36 15.88 -9.25
C ASP A 235 45.83 17.35 -9.18
N LYS A 236 46.31 17.91 -10.30
CA LYS A 236 46.69 19.31 -10.49
C LYS A 236 47.89 19.72 -9.65
N ASP A 237 48.84 18.82 -9.51
CA ASP A 237 50.08 19.04 -8.76
C ASP A 237 51.21 19.61 -9.63
N ASN A 238 50.93 19.91 -10.90
CA ASN A 238 51.88 20.31 -11.96
C ASN A 238 52.75 19.16 -12.47
N TYR A 239 52.29 17.92 -12.32
CA TYR A 239 52.97 16.72 -12.78
C TYR A 239 52.02 15.81 -13.59
N ALA A 240 52.25 15.74 -14.89
CA ALA A 240 51.38 14.97 -15.78
C ALA A 240 51.75 13.47 -15.77
N CYS A 241 50.72 12.62 -15.70
CA CYS A 241 50.84 11.16 -15.81
C CYS A 241 51.78 10.49 -14.81
N GLU A 242 51.80 10.94 -13.55
CA GLU A 242 52.40 10.20 -12.44
C GLU A 242 51.80 8.78 -12.29
N ARG A 243 52.47 7.92 -11.51
CA ARG A 243 52.08 6.51 -11.33
C ARG A 243 51.01 6.33 -10.27
#